data_AF-A0A6G7YKP2-F1
#
_entry.id   AF-A0A6G7YKP2-F1
#
_cell.length_a   1.000
_cell.length_b   1.000
_cell.length_c   1.000
_cell.angle_alpha   90.00
_cell.angle_beta   90.00
_cell.angle_gamma   90.00
#
_symmetry.space_group_name_H-M   'P 1'
#
loop_
_entity.id
_entity.type
_entity.pdbx_description
1 polymer ?
#
loop_
_entity_poly.entity_id
_entity_poly.type
_entity_poly.pdbx_seq_one_letter_code
_entity_poly.pdbx_strand_id
1 'polypeptide(L)'
;MIGAHTTHHKRLTGLTPTVLQQEIVECRSKVEKLSQAPCQWFAWPFGRYSDIDEAALSLALETYDLVFSSDGYPKYTGHQGRVLNRRHIEPYWPARHAKFFLRGQRV
;
A
#
# COMPACT_ATOMS: atom_id res chain seq x y z
N MET A 1 -7.35 -6.41 -12.82
CA MET A 1 -6.70 -6.72 -11.53
C MET A 1 -7.13 -5.68 -10.53
N ILE A 2 -7.49 -6.07 -9.31
CA ILE A 2 -7.96 -5.18 -8.24
C ILE A 2 -7.13 -5.47 -6.99
N GLY A 3 -6.61 -4.42 -6.33
CA GLY A 3 -5.90 -4.52 -5.05
C GLY A 3 -6.77 -4.07 -3.89
N ALA A 4 -6.38 -4.46 -2.68
CA ALA A 4 -7.05 -4.12 -1.43
C ALA A 4 -6.54 -2.79 -0.84
N HIS A 5 -7.40 -2.10 -0.09
CA HIS A 5 -7.09 -0.82 0.56
C HIS A 5 -7.72 -0.70 1.95
N THR A 6 -7.72 -1.80 2.70
CA THR A 6 -8.48 -2.04 3.93
C THR A 6 -10.00 -2.12 3.75
N THR A 7 -10.72 -2.61 4.76
CA THR A 7 -12.18 -2.76 4.69
C THR A 7 -12.89 -1.43 4.95
N HIS A 8 -12.41 -0.66 5.94
CA HIS A 8 -13.06 0.58 6.39
C HIS A 8 -12.14 1.81 6.33
N HIS A 9 -11.02 1.72 5.61
CA HIS A 9 -10.08 2.84 5.42
C HIS A 9 -9.52 3.40 6.76
N LYS A 10 -9.25 2.51 7.72
CA LYS A 10 -8.66 2.89 9.02
C LYS A 10 -7.15 3.09 8.91
N ARG A 11 -6.62 4.01 9.72
CA ARG A 11 -5.17 4.07 10.00
C ARG A 11 -4.81 2.80 10.76
N LEU A 12 -3.73 2.13 10.35
CA LEU A 12 -3.40 0.79 10.85
C LEU A 12 -2.55 0.82 12.13
N THR A 13 -1.99 1.97 12.49
CA THR A 13 -1.24 2.17 13.73
C THR A 13 -2.13 2.03 14.98
N GLY A 14 -1.73 1.17 15.92
CA GLY A 14 -2.35 1.05 17.23
C GLY A 14 -3.70 0.32 17.24
N LEU A 15 -4.04 -0.38 16.15
CA LEU A 15 -5.22 -1.23 16.09
C LEU A 15 -4.98 -2.56 16.79
N THR A 16 -6.04 -3.16 17.32
CA THR A 16 -5.95 -4.50 17.92
C THR A 16 -5.79 -5.57 16.82
N PRO A 17 -5.22 -6.76 17.14
CA PRO A 17 -5.08 -7.85 16.17
C PRO A 17 -6.40 -8.24 15.49
N THR A 18 -7.51 -8.26 16.23
CA THR A 18 -8.84 -8.55 15.67
C THR A 18 -9.25 -7.52 14.62
N VAL A 19 -8.99 -6.23 14.86
CA VAL A 19 -9.31 -5.18 13.90
C VAL A 19 -8.38 -5.25 12.69
N LEU A 20 -7.09 -5.53 12.90
CA LEU A 20 -6.13 -5.73 11.80
C LEU A 20 -6.53 -6.91 10.90
N GLN A 21 -7.01 -8.01 11.48
CA GLN A 21 -7.52 -9.16 10.71
C GLN A 21 -8.68 -8.75 9.78
N GLN A 22 -9.63 -7.96 10.30
CA GLN A 22 -10.77 -7.45 9.53
C GLN A 22 -10.35 -6.45 8.46
N GLU A 23 -9.42 -5.54 8.78
CA GLU A 23 -8.97 -4.52 7.84
C GLU A 23 -8.06 -5.10 6.76
N ILE A 24 -7.18 -6.05 7.07
CA ILE A 24 -6.14 -6.51 6.14
C ILE A 24 -6.54 -7.83 5.48
N VAL A 25 -6.89 -8.85 6.26
CA VAL A 25 -7.09 -10.22 5.76
C VAL A 25 -8.49 -10.40 5.18
N GLU A 26 -9.53 -10.04 5.93
CA GLU A 26 -10.91 -10.19 5.44
C GLU A 26 -11.20 -9.27 4.24
N CYS A 27 -10.48 -8.15 4.13
CA CYS A 27 -10.53 -7.27 2.95
C CYS A 27 -10.17 -8.03 1.68
N ARG A 28 -9.10 -8.84 1.71
CA ARG A 28 -8.68 -9.69 0.59
C ARG A 28 -9.83 -10.59 0.14
N SER A 29 -10.40 -11.36 1.07
CA SER A 29 -11.50 -12.29 0.79
C SER A 29 -12.73 -11.59 0.20
N LYS A 30 -13.06 -10.39 0.68
CA LYS A 30 -14.16 -9.58 0.14
C LYS A 30 -13.89 -9.13 -1.29
N VAL A 31 -12.68 -8.63 -1.58
CA VAL A 31 -12.26 -8.22 -2.93
C VAL A 31 -12.28 -9.41 -3.88
N GLU A 32 -11.73 -10.57 -3.47
CA GLU A 32 -11.70 -11.78 -4.29
C GLU A 32 -13.11 -12.29 -4.60
N LYS A 33 -14.00 -12.28 -3.60
CA LYS A 33 -15.41 -12.66 -3.79
C LYS A 33 -16.15 -11.73 -4.75
N LEU A 34 -15.93 -10.42 -4.67
CA LEU A 34 -16.62 -9.45 -5.55
C LEU A 34 -16.06 -9.46 -6.97
N SER A 35 -14.74 -9.57 -7.09
CA SER A 35 -14.04 -9.49 -8.38
C SER A 35 -13.96 -10.82 -9.12
N GLN A 36 -14.20 -11.94 -8.42
CA GLN A 36 -13.99 -13.30 -8.93
C GLN A 36 -12.54 -13.51 -9.43
N ALA A 37 -11.58 -12.80 -8.82
CA ALA A 37 -10.18 -12.82 -9.20
C ALA A 37 -9.27 -12.72 -7.95
N PRO A 38 -8.04 -13.25 -7.99
CA PRO A 38 -7.10 -13.12 -6.88
C PRO A 38 -6.76 -11.66 -6.55
N CYS A 39 -6.64 -11.35 -5.26
CA CYS A 39 -6.23 -10.04 -4.75
C CYS A 39 -4.84 -10.15 -4.13
N GLN A 40 -3.81 -9.96 -4.95
CA GLN A 40 -2.42 -10.16 -4.58
C GLN A 40 -1.76 -8.92 -3.97
N TRP A 41 -2.44 -7.77 -3.99
CA TRP A 41 -1.83 -6.46 -3.78
C TRP A 41 -2.59 -5.64 -2.75
N PHE A 42 -1.86 -4.89 -1.93
CA PHE A 42 -2.45 -4.06 -0.88
C PHE A 42 -1.78 -2.71 -0.75
N ALA A 43 -2.55 -1.63 -0.68
CA ALA A 43 -2.06 -0.32 -0.28
C ALA A 43 -2.61 0.01 1.11
N TRP A 44 -1.82 0.56 2.03
CA TRP A 44 -2.38 1.01 3.31
C TRP A 44 -2.93 2.44 3.22
N PRO A 45 -4.04 2.75 3.92
CA PRO A 45 -4.61 4.09 3.99
C PRO A 45 -3.59 5.14 4.44
N PHE A 46 -3.71 6.35 3.87
CA PHE A 46 -2.84 7.52 4.12
C PHE A 46 -1.37 7.37 3.68
N GLY A 47 -0.85 6.14 3.65
CA GLY A 47 0.32 5.72 2.88
C GLY A 47 1.68 6.12 3.47
N ARG A 48 1.74 6.79 4.63
CA ARG A 48 3.00 7.06 5.34
C ARG A 48 3.39 5.87 6.22
N TYR A 49 4.69 5.74 6.50
CA TYR A 49 5.16 4.72 7.45
C TYR A 49 4.67 4.98 8.89
N SER A 50 4.22 6.19 9.22
CA SER A 50 3.56 6.47 10.50
C SER A 50 2.11 6.00 10.58
N ASP A 51 1.51 5.63 9.44
CA ASP A 51 0.11 5.18 9.35
C ASP A 51 -0.05 3.65 9.41
N ILE A 52 1.07 2.93 9.55
CA ILE A 52 1.13 1.48 9.68
C ILE A 52 2.24 1.09 10.67
N ASP A 53 1.91 0.33 11.71
CA ASP A 53 2.92 -0.20 12.64
C ASP A 53 3.48 -1.55 12.15
N GLU A 54 4.51 -2.06 12.86
CA GLU A 54 5.21 -3.28 12.48
C GLU A 54 4.30 -4.51 12.46
N ALA A 55 3.34 -4.61 13.39
CA ALA A 55 2.39 -5.71 13.45
C ALA A 55 1.46 -5.70 12.22
N ALA A 56 0.90 -4.53 11.88
CA ALA A 56 0.07 -4.37 10.70
C ALA A 56 0.83 -4.59 9.39
N LEU A 57 2.07 -4.10 9.30
CA LEU A 57 2.91 -4.28 8.11
C LEU A 57 3.31 -5.74 7.91
N SER A 58 3.66 -6.44 8.99
CA SER A 58 3.96 -7.88 8.94
C SER A 58 2.76 -8.68 8.46
N LEU A 59 1.57 -8.42 9.01
CA LEU A 59 0.34 -9.08 8.58
C LEU A 59 0.01 -8.80 7.10
N ALA A 60 0.21 -7.56 6.64
CA ALA A 60 0.03 -7.22 5.23
C ALA A 60 1.02 -7.98 4.32
N LEU A 61 2.28 -8.11 4.72
CA LEU A 61 3.30 -8.88 4.00
C LEU A 61 3.09 -10.39 4.09
N GLU A 62 2.39 -10.91 5.09
CA GLU A 62 1.99 -12.32 5.12
C GLU A 62 0.78 -12.57 4.20
N THR A 63 -0.09 -11.57 4.05
CA THR A 63 -1.37 -11.69 3.33
C THR A 63 -1.25 -11.41 1.84
N TYR A 64 -0.36 -10.51 1.42
CA TYR A 64 -0.26 -10.01 0.04
C TYR A 64 1.14 -10.16 -0.53
N ASP A 65 1.24 -10.37 -1.84
CA ASP A 65 2.52 -10.52 -2.53
C ASP A 65 3.30 -9.21 -2.55
N LEU A 66 2.60 -8.10 -2.82
CA LEU A 66 3.14 -6.73 -2.86
C LEU A 66 2.29 -5.76 -2.05
N VAL A 67 2.97 -4.89 -1.32
CA VAL A 67 2.39 -3.86 -0.47
C VAL A 67 2.84 -2.48 -0.95
N PHE A 68 1.97 -1.48 -0.95
CA PHE A 68 2.24 -0.16 -1.53
C PHE A 68 2.13 0.97 -0.51
N SER A 69 3.17 1.80 -0.44
CA SER A 69 3.18 3.06 0.31
C SER A 69 2.96 4.26 -0.61
N SER A 70 2.74 5.45 -0.03
CA SER A 70 2.86 6.76 -0.70
C SER A 70 4.07 7.57 -0.20
N ASP A 71 4.92 6.96 0.61
CA ASP A 71 6.04 7.59 1.33
C ASP A 71 7.36 6.89 1.00
N GLY A 72 8.49 7.41 1.48
CA GLY A 72 9.80 6.81 1.19
C GLY A 72 10.20 6.90 -0.28
N TYR A 73 9.64 7.84 -1.05
CA TYR A 73 9.92 8.05 -2.48
C TYR A 73 11.41 8.17 -2.87
N PRO A 74 12.37 8.52 -1.99
CA PRO A 74 13.78 8.38 -2.33
C PRO A 74 14.22 6.94 -2.61
N LYS A 75 13.56 5.95 -1.99
CA LYS A 75 13.82 4.51 -2.12
C LYS A 75 12.54 3.80 -2.59
N TYR A 76 12.44 3.46 -3.88
CA TYR A 76 11.21 2.89 -4.44
C TYR A 76 10.85 1.48 -3.92
N THR A 77 11.79 0.79 -3.29
CA THR A 77 11.58 -0.58 -2.76
C THR A 77 12.03 -0.67 -1.29
N GLY A 78 11.21 -1.30 -0.46
CA GLY A 78 11.51 -1.70 0.91
C GLY A 78 11.18 -3.18 1.15
N HIS A 79 11.50 -3.70 2.34
CA HIS A 79 11.18 -5.08 2.76
C HIS A 79 11.53 -6.13 1.70
N GLN A 80 12.80 -6.18 1.30
CA GLN A 80 13.31 -7.13 0.28
C GLN A 80 12.55 -7.04 -1.06
N GLY A 81 12.04 -5.85 -1.41
CA GLY A 81 11.32 -5.61 -2.66
C GLY A 81 9.80 -5.80 -2.57
N ARG A 82 9.28 -6.22 -1.41
CA ARG A 82 7.84 -6.48 -1.22
C ARG A 82 7.02 -5.25 -0.87
N VAL A 83 7.68 -4.16 -0.43
CA VAL A 83 7.04 -2.84 -0.28
C VAL A 83 7.48 -1.96 -1.44
N LEU A 84 6.52 -1.50 -2.24
CA LEU A 84 6.74 -0.54 -3.33
C LEU A 84 6.29 0.85 -2.90
N ASN A 85 7.25 1.76 -2.82
CA ASN A 85 7.01 3.15 -2.47
C ASN A 85 6.54 3.93 -3.69
N ARG A 86 5.34 4.50 -3.62
CA ARG A 86 4.74 5.27 -4.73
C ARG A 86 4.87 6.76 -4.49
N ARG A 87 4.69 7.51 -5.57
CA ARG A 87 4.64 8.97 -5.51
C ARG A 87 3.21 9.45 -5.71
N HIS A 88 2.76 10.29 -4.79
CA HIS A 88 1.53 11.04 -4.97
C HIS A 88 1.66 11.95 -6.20
N ILE A 89 0.59 12.07 -6.98
CA ILE A 89 0.50 12.97 -8.12
C ILE A 89 -0.62 13.96 -7.83
N GLU A 90 -0.30 15.25 -7.90
CA GLU A 90 -1.28 16.31 -7.69
C GLU A 90 -1.84 16.81 -9.03
N PRO A 91 -3.13 17.18 -9.08
CA PRO A 91 -3.78 17.60 -10.32
C PRO A 91 -3.20 18.89 -10.92
N TYR A 92 -2.64 19.77 -10.08
CA TYR A 92 -2.04 21.03 -10.52
C TYR A 92 -0.58 20.89 -10.97
N TRP A 93 0.01 19.69 -10.89
CA TRP A 93 1.39 19.50 -11.32
C TRP A 93 1.51 19.55 -12.84
N PRO A 94 2.37 20.42 -13.40
CA PRO A 94 2.67 20.38 -14.82
C PRO A 94 3.31 19.04 -15.20
N ALA A 95 3.06 18.57 -16.43
CA ALA A 95 3.56 17.30 -16.94
C ALA A 95 5.08 17.10 -16.75
N ARG A 96 5.86 18.19 -16.72
CA ARG A 96 7.30 18.15 -16.43
C ARG A 96 7.65 17.55 -15.06
N HIS A 97 6.80 17.72 -14.03
CA HIS A 97 7.03 17.12 -12.71
C HIS A 97 6.79 15.62 -12.73
N ALA A 98 5.72 15.15 -13.39
CA ALA A 98 5.50 13.72 -13.61
C ALA A 98 6.69 13.09 -14.35
N LYS A 99 7.16 13.73 -15.45
CA LYS A 99 8.36 13.30 -16.20
C LYS A 99 9.62 13.29 -15.34
N PHE A 100 9.81 14.30 -14.49
CA PHE A 100 10.95 14.36 -13.57
C PHE A 100 10.95 13.17 -12.60
N PHE A 101 9.80 12.69 -12.13
CA PHE A 101 9.73 11.52 -11.23
C PHE A 101 9.85 10.18 -11.93
N LEU A 102 9.59 10.11 -13.24
CA LEU A 102 9.75 8.92 -14.06
C LEU A 102 11.16 8.73 -14.61
N ARG A 103 12.05 9.74 -14.49
CA ARG A 103 13.42 9.62 -14.99
C ARG A 103 14.21 8.59 -14.16
N GLY A 104 14.74 7.55 -14.81
CA GLY A 104 15.42 6.42 -14.16
C GLY A 104 16.76 6.76 -13.49
N GLN A 105 17.36 7.91 -13.81
CA GLN A 105 18.60 8.39 -13.19
C GLN A 105 18.37 9.68 -12.41
N ARG A 106 18.71 9.63 -11.12
CA ARG A 106 18.92 10.82 -10.29
C ARG A 106 20.42 11.09 -10.28
N VAL A 107 20.89 11.81 -11.31
CA VAL A 107 22.17 12.55 -11.25
C VAL A 107 21.90 13.87 -10.56
#